data_AF-A0A2Z6LU06-F1
#
_entry.id   AF-A0A2Z6LU06-F1
#
_cell.length_a   1.000
_cell.length_b   1.000
_cell.length_c   1.000
_cell.angle_alpha   90.00
_cell.angle_beta   90.00
_cell.angle_gamma   90.00
#
_symmetry.space_group_name_H-M   'P 1'
#
loop_
_entity.id
_entity.type
_entity.pdbx_description
1 polymer ?
#
loop_
_entity_poly.entity_id
_entity_poly.type
_entity_poly.pdbx_seq_one_letter_code
_entity_poly.pdbx_strand_id
1 'polypeptide(L)'
;MFLSSPLWIEIMEPNELVPMPVKFIRKEEEWMKHLKDNLCLSWIIIDPTGKRSMNISSRKPVLVRRHWLTRDVEILFSVIMAGEARRATEMVQCMVKVTCCGKVGGELHVREVNLEMEDMDGGKVNGKEGVEILMKAMEFGERKKVGEEGEMKERFERFLNLVRERRERKFRRKKERDGVTMVVAFVVCVWFCYLAGF
;
A
#
# COMPACT_ATOMS: atom_id res chain seq x y z
N MET A 1 -8.38 -20.80 -2.79
CA MET A 1 -7.39 -19.96 -3.49
C MET A 1 -7.16 -18.62 -2.77
N PHE A 2 -8.21 -17.95 -2.29
CA PHE A 2 -8.13 -16.69 -1.51
C PHE A 2 -7.15 -16.69 -0.32
N LEU A 3 -7.07 -17.79 0.43
CA LEU A 3 -6.27 -17.86 1.66
C LEU A 3 -4.75 -17.73 1.43
N SER A 4 -4.26 -18.06 0.23
CA SER A 4 -2.84 -18.02 -0.12
C SER A 4 -2.50 -17.00 -1.20
N SER A 5 -3.50 -16.41 -1.85
CA SER A 5 -3.33 -15.27 -2.76
C SER A 5 -3.26 -13.96 -1.99
N PRO A 6 -2.63 -12.91 -2.56
CA PRO A 6 -2.78 -11.54 -2.07
C PRO A 6 -4.24 -11.18 -1.80
N LEU A 7 -4.48 -10.46 -0.70
CA LEU A 7 -5.78 -9.86 -0.43
C LEU A 7 -6.06 -8.82 -1.51
N TRP A 8 -7.07 -9.11 -2.33
CA TRP A 8 -7.53 -8.26 -3.41
C TRP A 8 -9.06 -8.31 -3.46
N ILE A 9 -9.70 -7.16 -3.28
CA ILE A 9 -11.16 -7.05 -3.43
C ILE A 9 -11.43 -5.96 -4.45
N GLU A 10 -11.90 -6.35 -5.63
CA GLU A 10 -12.33 -5.44 -6.69
C GLU A 10 -13.85 -5.25 -6.60
N ILE A 11 -14.33 -4.01 -6.67
CA ILE A 11 -15.77 -3.71 -6.70
C ILE A 11 -16.30 -3.61 -8.13
N MET A 12 -15.48 -3.10 -9.05
CA MET A 12 -15.95 -2.82 -10.41
C MET A 12 -15.94 -4.07 -11.28
N GLU A 13 -16.92 -4.17 -12.17
CA GLU A 13 -16.95 -5.25 -13.16
C GLU A 13 -15.88 -5.03 -14.24
N PRO A 14 -15.38 -6.12 -14.87
CA PRO A 14 -14.43 -5.98 -15.98
C PRO A 14 -14.99 -5.11 -17.10
N ASN A 15 -14.27 -4.04 -17.44
CA ASN A 15 -14.63 -3.03 -18.45
C ASN A 15 -15.79 -2.08 -18.07
N GLU A 16 -16.24 -2.12 -16.82
CA GLU A 16 -17.15 -1.09 -16.31
C GLU A 16 -16.44 0.27 -16.29
N LEU A 17 -17.14 1.31 -16.72
CA LEU A 17 -16.65 2.68 -16.68
C LEU A 17 -17.72 3.56 -16.03
N VAL A 18 -17.36 4.16 -14.89
CA VAL A 18 -18.26 5.06 -14.17
C VAL A 18 -17.82 6.49 -14.45
N PRO A 19 -18.66 7.33 -15.09
CA PRO A 19 -18.31 8.71 -15.38
C PRO A 19 -18.15 9.49 -14.09
N MET A 20 -17.08 10.27 -14.01
CA MET A 20 -16.76 11.09 -12.86
C MET A 20 -17.16 12.54 -13.16
N PRO A 21 -17.85 13.24 -12.23
CA PRO A 21 -18.34 14.60 -12.46
C PRO A 21 -17.21 15.66 -12.51
N VAL A 22 -15.95 15.24 -12.57
CA VAL A 22 -14.77 16.11 -12.60
C VAL A 22 -14.16 16.08 -14.00
N LYS A 23 -14.03 17.26 -14.62
CA LYS A 23 -13.40 17.41 -15.93
C LYS A 23 -11.88 17.39 -15.80
N PHE A 24 -11.20 16.70 -16.72
CA PHE A 24 -9.74 16.64 -16.75
C PHE A 24 -9.17 17.99 -17.20
N ILE A 25 -8.51 18.73 -16.31
CA ILE A 25 -7.87 20.03 -16.61
C ILE A 25 -6.48 19.79 -17.22
N ARG A 26 -6.04 20.67 -18.15
CA ARG A 26 -4.75 20.55 -18.85
C ARG A 26 -3.51 20.64 -17.93
N LYS A 27 -3.60 21.36 -16.81
CA LYS A 27 -2.52 21.49 -15.84
C LYS A 27 -2.60 20.36 -14.82
N GLU A 28 -1.68 19.40 -14.92
CA GLU A 28 -1.66 18.17 -14.13
C GLU A 28 -1.60 18.43 -12.62
N GLU A 29 -0.80 19.40 -12.18
CA GLU A 29 -0.62 19.74 -10.76
C GLU A 29 -1.89 20.33 -10.12
N GLU A 30 -2.54 21.29 -10.79
CA GLU A 30 -3.78 21.92 -10.34
C GLU A 30 -4.92 20.89 -10.27
N TRP A 31 -4.98 19.99 -11.26
CA TRP A 31 -5.92 18.89 -11.32
C TRP A 31 -5.73 17.86 -10.20
N MET A 32 -4.50 17.40 -9.98
CA MET A 32 -4.20 16.40 -8.93
C MET A 32 -4.54 16.97 -7.55
N LYS A 33 -4.24 18.25 -7.34
CA LYS A 33 -4.65 18.97 -6.14
C LYS A 33 -6.18 19.02 -6.02
N HIS A 34 -6.89 19.35 -7.11
CA HIS A 34 -8.35 19.37 -7.09
C HIS A 34 -8.97 18.00 -6.73
N LEU A 35 -8.45 16.90 -7.27
CA LEU A 35 -8.90 15.56 -6.87
C LEU A 35 -8.63 15.27 -5.39
N LYS A 36 -7.45 15.65 -4.92
CA LYS A 36 -7.07 15.47 -3.51
C LYS A 36 -8.00 16.24 -2.57
N ASP A 37 -8.30 17.49 -2.90
CA ASP A 37 -9.04 18.40 -2.03
C ASP A 37 -10.55 18.10 -2.04
N ASN A 38 -11.10 17.61 -3.17
CA ASN A 38 -12.55 17.49 -3.35
C ASN A 38 -13.11 16.07 -3.25
N LEU A 39 -12.28 15.03 -3.38
CA LEU A 39 -12.79 13.66 -3.31
C LEU A 39 -12.88 13.16 -1.89
N CYS A 40 -13.94 12.41 -1.64
CA CYS A 40 -14.09 11.61 -0.44
C CYS A 40 -14.48 10.18 -0.81
N LEU A 41 -13.96 9.19 -0.09
CA LEU A 41 -14.33 7.80 -0.25
C LEU A 41 -14.53 7.16 1.14
N SER A 42 -15.51 6.28 1.26
CA SER A 42 -15.71 5.49 2.47
C SER A 42 -15.81 4.03 2.09
N TRP A 43 -14.81 3.23 2.45
CA TRP A 43 -14.85 1.79 2.31
C TRP A 43 -15.14 1.16 3.67
N ILE A 44 -16.33 0.59 3.82
CA ILE A 44 -16.80 0.05 5.10
C ILE A 44 -16.87 -1.47 4.99
N ILE A 45 -16.19 -2.15 5.90
CA ILE A 45 -16.40 -3.58 6.10
C ILE A 45 -17.38 -3.74 7.26
N ILE A 46 -18.35 -4.62 7.08
CA ILE A 46 -19.39 -4.94 8.06
C ILE A 46 -19.23 -6.40 8.46
N ASP A 47 -19.10 -6.64 9.76
CA ASP A 47 -19.26 -7.96 10.36
C ASP A 47 -20.67 -8.03 10.98
N PRO A 48 -21.63 -8.67 10.30
CA PRO A 48 -23.01 -8.74 10.77
C PRO A 48 -23.14 -9.63 12.02
N THR A 49 -22.29 -10.65 12.16
CA THR A 49 -22.30 -11.58 13.29
C THR A 49 -21.84 -10.87 14.56
N GLY A 50 -20.73 -10.14 14.45
CA GLY A 50 -20.19 -9.30 15.52
C GLY A 50 -20.91 -7.96 15.71
N LYS A 51 -21.92 -7.65 14.89
CA LYS A 51 -22.66 -6.36 14.86
C LYS A 51 -21.74 -5.14 14.88
N ARG A 52 -20.70 -5.18 14.06
CA ARG A 52 -19.64 -4.16 14.02
C ARG A 52 -19.27 -3.80 12.60
N SER A 53 -18.70 -2.62 12.44
CA SER A 53 -18.20 -2.16 11.15
C SER A 53 -16.98 -1.28 11.35
N MET A 54 -16.15 -1.21 10.32
CA MET A 54 -14.96 -0.38 10.29
C MET A 54 -14.81 0.25 8.92
N ASN A 55 -14.49 1.54 8.90
CA ASN A 55 -14.05 2.21 7.69
C ASN A 55 -12.53 2.01 7.53
N ILE A 56 -12.11 1.47 6.38
CA ILE A 56 -10.71 1.15 6.07
C ILE A 56 -10.09 2.12 5.06
N SER A 57 -10.76 3.25 4.82
CA SER A 57 -10.29 4.32 3.97
C SER A 57 -10.03 5.59 4.79
N SER A 58 -9.05 6.39 4.37
CA SER A 58 -8.67 7.66 4.99
C SER A 58 -9.70 8.80 4.86
N ARG A 59 -10.89 8.52 4.30
CA ARG A 59 -11.90 9.49 3.84
C ARG A 59 -11.42 10.41 2.71
N LYS A 60 -10.28 11.07 2.86
CA LYS A 60 -9.61 11.90 1.85
C LYS A 60 -8.44 11.15 1.19
N PRO A 61 -8.08 11.46 -0.06
CA PRO A 61 -6.91 10.88 -0.71
C PRO A 61 -5.62 11.21 0.03
N VAL A 62 -4.83 10.20 0.37
CA VAL A 62 -3.48 10.39 0.91
C VAL A 62 -2.47 10.68 -0.21
N LEU A 63 -2.69 10.09 -1.39
CA LEU A 63 -1.86 10.26 -2.58
C LEU A 63 -2.74 10.29 -3.83
N VAL A 64 -2.42 11.21 -4.74
CA VAL A 64 -2.92 11.20 -6.12
C VAL A 64 -1.68 11.20 -7.00
N ARG A 65 -1.59 10.25 -7.92
CA ARG A 65 -0.44 10.16 -8.83
C ARG A 65 -0.89 9.68 -10.19
N ARG A 66 -0.04 9.91 -11.19
CA ARG A 66 -0.21 9.33 -12.51
C ARG A 66 0.59 8.05 -12.62
N HIS A 67 -0.05 6.97 -13.04
CA HIS A 67 0.63 5.73 -13.33
C HIS A 67 1.58 5.95 -14.52
N TRP A 68 2.84 5.57 -14.36
CA TRP A 68 3.92 5.94 -15.29
C TRP A 68 3.75 5.30 -16.67
N LEU A 69 3.22 4.07 -16.72
CA LEU A 69 3.06 3.29 -17.95
C LEU A 69 1.73 3.58 -18.65
N THR A 70 0.62 3.38 -17.95
CA THR A 70 -0.73 3.50 -18.53
C THR A 70 -1.21 4.94 -18.65
N ARG A 71 -0.58 5.87 -17.91
CA ARG A 71 -1.01 7.27 -17.77
C ARG A 71 -2.37 7.45 -17.10
N ASP A 72 -2.93 6.39 -16.54
CA ASP A 72 -4.12 6.45 -15.69
C ASP A 72 -3.80 7.23 -14.40
N VAL A 73 -4.84 7.79 -13.79
CA VAL A 73 -4.73 8.49 -12.52
C VAL A 73 -5.06 7.49 -11.41
N GLU A 74 -4.13 7.32 -10.47
CA GLU A 74 -4.34 6.53 -9.27
C GLU A 74 -4.60 7.46 -8.09
N ILE A 75 -5.72 7.22 -7.40
CA ILE A 75 -6.13 7.95 -6.20
C ILE A 75 -6.13 6.94 -5.06
N LEU A 76 -5.31 7.19 -4.04
CA LEU A 76 -5.10 6.27 -2.92
C LEU A 76 -5.75 6.83 -1.66
N PHE A 77 -6.57 5.99 -1.04
CA PHE A 77 -7.06 6.16 0.32
C PHE A 77 -6.46 5.04 1.15
N SER A 78 -5.92 5.35 2.33
CA SER A 78 -5.17 4.34 3.06
C SER A 78 -5.30 4.47 4.56
N VAL A 79 -5.41 3.35 5.26
CA VAL A 79 -5.38 3.25 6.72
C VAL A 79 -4.22 2.36 7.17
N ILE A 80 -3.49 2.80 8.19
CA ILE A 80 -2.42 2.01 8.81
C ILE A 80 -3.01 1.24 9.98
N MET A 81 -2.80 -0.07 9.99
CA MET A 81 -3.28 -0.98 11.04
C MET A 81 -2.10 -1.74 11.66
N ALA A 82 -2.31 -2.29 12.85
CA ALA A 82 -1.38 -3.26 13.41
C ALA A 82 -1.39 -4.54 12.54
N GLY A 83 -0.20 -5.06 12.23
CA GLY A 83 -0.06 -6.32 11.49
C GLY A 83 -0.20 -7.55 12.38
N GLU A 84 0.05 -8.72 11.80
CA GLU A 84 0.11 -10.00 12.52
C GLU A 84 1.25 -10.00 13.55
N ALA A 85 1.01 -10.58 14.72
CA ALA A 85 1.78 -10.43 15.96
C ALA A 85 3.17 -11.10 16.02
N ARG A 86 3.93 -11.15 14.91
CA ARG A 86 5.32 -11.63 14.96
C ARG A 86 6.25 -10.60 15.61
N ARG A 87 5.93 -9.29 15.51
CA ARG A 87 6.63 -8.21 16.22
C ARG A 87 5.65 -7.13 16.66
N ALA A 88 5.84 -6.56 17.86
CA ALA A 88 5.03 -5.45 18.40
C ALA A 88 5.07 -4.15 17.55
N THR A 89 5.94 -4.08 16.54
CA THR A 89 6.11 -2.93 15.63
C THR A 89 5.66 -3.23 14.20
N GLU A 90 5.03 -4.38 13.98
CA GLU A 90 4.53 -4.78 12.67
C GLU A 90 3.26 -3.99 12.33
N MET A 91 3.30 -3.31 11.20
CA MET A 91 2.20 -2.51 10.68
C MET A 91 1.85 -2.99 9.29
N VAL A 92 0.59 -2.86 8.92
CA VAL A 92 0.15 -3.07 7.55
C VAL A 92 -0.56 -1.83 7.05
N GLN A 93 -0.39 -1.59 5.77
CA GLN A 93 -1.10 -0.56 5.05
C GLN A 93 -2.29 -1.19 4.35
N CYS A 94 -3.49 -0.84 4.79
CA CYS A 94 -4.72 -1.10 4.06
C CYS A 94 -4.93 0.03 3.06
N MET A 95 -5.15 -0.28 1.79
CA MET A 95 -5.20 0.71 0.72
C MET A 95 -6.35 0.45 -0.22
N VAL A 96 -7.22 1.45 -0.36
CA VAL A 96 -8.22 1.52 -1.41
C VAL A 96 -7.64 2.36 -2.53
N LYS A 97 -7.48 1.77 -3.71
CA LYS A 97 -6.99 2.42 -4.91
C LYS A 97 -8.15 2.57 -5.89
N VAL A 98 -8.37 3.81 -6.30
CA VAL A 98 -9.30 4.17 -7.37
C VAL A 98 -8.45 4.49 -8.59
N THR A 99 -8.62 3.72 -9.67
CA THR A 99 -7.95 3.94 -10.95
C THR A 99 -8.93 4.63 -11.89
N CYS A 100 -8.53 5.78 -12.40
CA CYS A 100 -9.32 6.56 -13.34
C CYS A 100 -8.60 6.70 -14.68
N CYS A 101 -9.32 6.43 -15.76
CA CYS A 101 -8.86 6.63 -17.13
C CYS A 101 -9.57 7.84 -17.78
N GLY A 102 -8.93 8.45 -18.77
CA GLY A 102 -9.51 9.59 -19.48
C GLY A 102 -8.52 10.30 -20.38
N LYS A 103 -9.02 11.22 -21.21
CA LYS A 103 -8.21 12.06 -22.09
C LYS A 103 -8.09 13.47 -21.51
N VAL A 104 -6.98 14.13 -21.80
CA VAL A 104 -6.75 15.52 -21.39
C VAL A 104 -7.84 16.42 -21.97
N GLY A 105 -8.54 17.19 -21.12
CA GLY A 105 -9.64 18.05 -21.52
C GLY A 105 -11.00 17.35 -21.68
N GLY A 106 -11.07 16.05 -21.42
CA GLY A 106 -12.29 15.23 -21.52
C GLY A 106 -12.85 14.78 -20.17
N GLU A 107 -13.80 13.86 -20.23
CA GLU A 107 -14.41 13.22 -19.07
C GLU A 107 -13.49 12.16 -18.47
N LEU A 108 -13.38 12.17 -17.14
CA LEU A 108 -12.68 11.14 -16.39
C LEU A 108 -13.66 10.01 -16.06
N HIS A 109 -13.22 8.78 -16.20
CA HIS A 109 -13.99 7.59 -15.83
C HIS A 109 -13.23 6.81 -14.77
N VAL A 110 -13.92 6.40 -13.71
CA VAL A 110 -13.42 5.36 -12.82
C VAL A 110 -13.50 4.04 -13.58
N ARG A 111 -12.40 3.29 -13.57
CA ARG A 111 -12.29 2.00 -14.25
C ARG A 111 -12.08 0.86 -13.26
N GLU A 112 -11.37 1.12 -12.16
CA GLU A 112 -11.08 0.11 -11.15
C GLU A 112 -11.19 0.74 -9.76
N VAL A 113 -11.73 -0.04 -8.82
CA VAL A 113 -11.66 0.26 -7.40
C VAL A 113 -11.33 -1.02 -6.66
N ASN A 114 -10.08 -1.12 -6.20
CA ASN A 114 -9.60 -2.25 -5.42
C ASN A 114 -9.20 -1.87 -4.01
N LEU A 115 -9.40 -2.84 -3.12
CA LEU A 115 -8.76 -2.92 -1.82
C LEU A 115 -7.58 -3.88 -1.88
N GLU A 116 -6.42 -3.42 -1.43
CA GLU A 116 -5.25 -4.26 -1.20
C GLU A 116 -4.61 -3.97 0.16
N MET A 117 -3.78 -4.89 0.63
CA MET A 117 -3.04 -4.74 1.88
C MET A 117 -1.55 -5.07 1.68
N GLU A 118 -0.68 -4.21 2.20
CA GLU A 118 0.77 -4.31 2.05
C GLU A 118 1.47 -4.21 3.40
N ASP A 119 2.46 -5.06 3.63
CA ASP A 119 3.30 -5.02 4.83
C ASP A 119 4.40 -3.96 4.73
N MET A 120 5.16 -3.77 5.81
CA MET A 120 6.27 -2.80 5.82
C MET A 120 7.47 -3.19 4.95
N ASP A 121 7.49 -4.40 4.42
CA ASP A 121 8.52 -4.92 3.52
C ASP A 121 8.13 -4.76 2.05
N GLY A 122 6.92 -4.27 1.77
CA GLY A 122 6.34 -4.14 0.44
C GLY A 122 5.70 -5.42 -0.07
N GLY A 123 5.58 -6.43 0.78
CA GLY A 123 4.90 -7.69 0.49
C GLY A 123 3.39 -7.52 0.55
N LYS A 124 2.68 -8.16 -0.39
CA LYS A 124 1.21 -8.23 -0.33
C LYS A 124 0.80 -9.20 0.75
N VAL A 125 -0.09 -8.75 1.64
CA VAL A 125 -0.68 -9.59 2.67
C VAL A 125 -1.67 -10.55 2.02
N ASN A 126 -1.62 -11.83 2.38
CA ASN A 126 -2.53 -12.83 1.81
C ASN A 126 -3.96 -12.68 2.35
N GLY A 127 -4.94 -13.30 1.71
CA GLY A 127 -6.34 -13.17 2.10
C GLY A 127 -6.65 -13.66 3.52
N LYS A 128 -5.99 -14.72 3.99
CA LYS A 128 -6.20 -15.25 5.35
C LYS A 128 -5.72 -14.25 6.41
N GLU A 129 -4.46 -13.86 6.33
CA GLU A 129 -3.81 -12.91 7.23
C GLU A 129 -4.51 -11.55 7.19
N GLY A 130 -4.90 -11.08 6.00
CA GLY A 130 -5.61 -9.83 5.83
C GLY A 130 -6.97 -9.82 6.54
N VAL A 131 -7.74 -10.91 6.44
CA VAL A 131 -9.02 -11.03 7.18
C VAL A 131 -8.78 -11.09 8.69
N GLU A 132 -7.77 -11.83 9.16
CA GLU A 132 -7.43 -11.89 10.59
C GLU A 132 -7.04 -10.53 11.16
N ILE A 133 -6.26 -9.73 10.41
CA ILE A 133 -5.92 -8.36 10.78
C ILE A 133 -7.18 -7.48 10.86
N LEU A 134 -8.05 -7.55 9.86
CA LEU A 134 -9.30 -6.78 9.84
C LEU A 134 -10.21 -7.14 11.03
N MET A 135 -10.33 -8.43 11.35
CA MET A 135 -11.11 -8.89 12.51
C MET A 135 -10.52 -8.38 13.83
N LYS A 136 -9.20 -8.52 14.02
CA LYS A 136 -8.50 -8.00 15.22
C LYS A 136 -8.67 -6.48 15.34
N ALA A 137 -8.57 -5.76 14.24
CA ALA A 137 -8.79 -4.31 14.21
C ALA A 137 -10.24 -3.93 14.56
N MET A 138 -11.24 -4.72 14.13
CA MET A 138 -12.64 -4.51 14.54
C MET A 138 -12.91 -4.86 16.02
N GLU A 139 -12.14 -5.78 16.60
CA GLU A 139 -12.28 -6.24 17.99
C GLU A 139 -11.61 -5.31 18.99
N PHE A 140 -10.35 -4.98 18.73
CA PHE A 140 -9.46 -4.31 19.67
C PHE A 140 -9.09 -2.89 19.23
N GLY A 141 -9.46 -2.50 18.01
CA GLY A 141 -9.16 -1.17 17.48
C GLY A 141 -9.90 -0.07 18.24
N GLU A 142 -9.20 1.03 18.51
CA GLU A 142 -9.84 2.22 19.08
C GLU A 142 -10.89 2.77 18.10
N ARG A 143 -12.13 2.93 18.59
CA ARG A 143 -13.19 3.64 17.87
C ARG A 143 -12.88 5.14 17.84
N LYS A 144 -12.03 5.56 16.92
CA LYS A 144 -11.77 6.97 16.67
C LYS A 144 -12.79 7.51 15.67
N LYS A 145 -13.22 8.75 15.89
CA LYS A 145 -13.82 9.54 14.80
C LYS A 145 -12.80 9.59 13.67
N VAL A 146 -13.28 9.63 12.42
CA VAL A 146 -12.41 9.82 11.25
C VAL A 146 -11.53 11.03 11.55
N GLY A 147 -10.21 10.80 11.68
CA GLY A 147 -9.25 11.83 12.04
C GLY A 147 -9.29 12.99 11.05
N GLU A 148 -8.81 14.15 11.47
CA GLU A 148 -8.63 15.27 10.54
C GLU A 148 -7.74 14.85 9.37
N GLU A 149 -7.95 15.44 8.20
CA GLU A 149 -7.21 15.11 6.97
C GLU A 149 -5.69 15.13 7.18
N GLY A 150 -5.21 16.08 7.99
CA GLY A 150 -3.80 16.20 8.38
C GLY A 150 -3.28 14.96 9.11
N GLU A 151 -3.99 14.47 10.13
CA GLU A 151 -3.55 13.31 10.91
C GLU A 151 -3.37 12.07 10.05
N MET A 152 -4.29 11.86 9.09
CA MET A 152 -4.30 10.65 8.29
C MET A 152 -3.14 10.65 7.28
N LYS A 153 -2.90 11.81 6.67
CA LYS A 153 -1.76 12.03 5.79
C LYS A 153 -0.43 11.90 6.55
N GLU A 154 -0.33 12.45 7.75
CA GLU A 154 0.86 12.31 8.59
C GLU A 154 1.14 10.85 8.98
N ARG A 155 0.10 10.06 9.30
CA ARG A 155 0.27 8.62 9.60
C ARG A 155 0.76 7.87 8.38
N PHE A 156 0.23 8.19 7.20
CA PHE A 156 0.68 7.61 5.93
C PHE A 156 2.15 7.98 5.65
N GLU A 157 2.55 9.25 5.80
CA GLU A 157 3.94 9.69 5.60
C GLU A 157 4.90 9.05 6.62
N ARG A 158 4.49 8.96 7.89
CA ARG A 158 5.24 8.24 8.93
C ARG A 158 5.44 6.77 8.56
N PHE A 159 4.40 6.10 8.07
CA PHE A 159 4.51 4.72 7.60
C PHE A 159 5.51 4.60 6.44
N LEU A 160 5.43 5.48 5.44
CA LEU A 160 6.38 5.48 4.32
C LEU A 160 7.84 5.67 4.78
N ASN A 161 8.07 6.54 5.76
CA ASN A 161 9.41 6.74 6.34
C ASN A 161 9.90 5.47 7.05
N LEU A 162 9.04 4.80 7.84
CA LEU A 162 9.39 3.54 8.49
C LEU A 162 9.73 2.43 7.48
N VAL A 163 8.97 2.34 6.38
CA VAL A 163 9.25 1.42 5.27
C VAL A 163 10.62 1.73 4.63
N ARG A 164 10.90 3.02 4.37
CA ARG A 164 12.18 3.47 3.82
C ARG A 164 13.35 3.12 4.73
N GLU A 165 13.28 3.46 6.01
CA GLU A 165 14.32 3.15 6.99
C GLU A 165 14.57 1.64 7.10
N ARG A 166 13.49 0.84 7.08
CA ARG A 166 13.59 -0.63 7.14
C ARG A 166 14.31 -1.15 5.90
N ARG A 167 13.98 -0.62 4.73
CA ARG A 167 14.64 -0.96 3.46
C ARG A 167 16.13 -0.61 3.50
N GLU A 168 16.49 0.57 3.99
CA GLU A 168 17.89 0.99 4.13
C GLU A 168 18.66 0.12 5.15
N ARG A 169 18.03 -0.24 6.27
CA ARG A 169 18.61 -1.18 7.25
C ARG A 169 18.84 -2.56 6.62
N LYS A 170 17.89 -3.07 5.85
CA LYS A 170 18.04 -4.35 5.13
C LYS A 170 19.14 -4.28 4.08
N PHE A 171 19.21 -3.18 3.31
CA PHE A 171 20.25 -2.97 2.31
C PHE A 171 21.65 -2.93 2.93
N ARG A 172 21.83 -2.20 4.05
CA ARG A 172 23.10 -2.18 4.80
C ARG A 172 23.53 -3.57 5.26
N ARG A 173 22.63 -4.31 5.91
CA ARG A 173 22.91 -5.69 6.37
C ARG A 173 23.24 -6.64 5.20
N LYS A 174 22.56 -6.49 4.06
CA LYS A 174 22.86 -7.28 2.87
C LYS A 174 24.25 -6.94 2.34
N LYS A 175 24.61 -5.65 2.24
CA LYS A 175 25.94 -5.19 1.83
C LYS A 175 27.04 -5.73 2.75
N GLU A 176 26.83 -5.71 4.06
CA GLU A 176 27.75 -6.30 5.04
C GLU A 176 27.93 -7.80 4.82
N ARG A 177 26.82 -8.53 4.66
CA ARG A 177 26.84 -9.98 4.42
C ARG A 177 27.51 -10.34 3.09
N ASP A 178 27.24 -9.58 2.04
CA ASP A 178 27.83 -9.79 0.71
C ASP A 178 29.36 -9.51 0.78
N GLY A 179 29.78 -8.50 1.53
CA GLY A 179 31.20 -8.24 1.81
C GLY A 179 31.90 -9.38 2.57
N VAL A 180 31.28 -9.91 3.64
CA VAL A 180 31.81 -11.08 4.37
C VAL A 180 31.90 -12.29 3.44
N THR A 181 30.88 -12.52 2.62
CA THR A 181 30.85 -13.65 1.67
C THR A 181 31.98 -13.52 0.65
N MET A 182 32.24 -12.32 0.14
CA MET A 182 33.34 -12.04 -0.78
C MET A 182 34.72 -12.31 -0.15
N VAL A 183 34.93 -11.91 1.11
CA VAL A 183 36.19 -12.18 1.83
C VAL A 183 36.39 -13.68 2.04
N VAL A 184 35.35 -14.41 2.47
CA VAL A 184 35.42 -15.86 2.65
C VAL A 184 35.74 -16.56 1.33
N ALA A 185 35.07 -16.18 0.24
CA ALA A 185 35.35 -16.73 -1.09
C ALA A 185 36.80 -16.47 -1.52
N PHE A 186 37.32 -15.25 -1.29
CA PHE A 186 38.71 -14.91 -1.60
C PHE A 186 39.71 -15.77 -0.81
N VAL A 187 39.51 -15.94 0.51
CA VAL A 187 40.37 -16.77 1.35
C VAL A 187 40.36 -18.24 0.88
N VAL A 188 39.18 -18.78 0.56
CA VAL A 188 39.05 -20.16 0.04
C VAL A 188 39.74 -20.30 -1.31
N CYS A 189 39.62 -19.32 -2.21
CA CYS A 189 40.32 -19.33 -3.50
C CYS A 189 41.84 -19.28 -3.32
N VAL A 190 42.37 -18.41 -2.46
CA VAL A 190 43.81 -18.32 -2.19
C VAL A 190 44.33 -19.64 -1.59
N TRP A 191 43.60 -20.21 -0.64
CA TRP A 191 43.97 -21.48 -0.03
C TRP A 191 43.95 -22.63 -1.04
N PHE A 192 42.96 -22.65 -1.94
CA PHE A 192 42.89 -23.62 -3.03
C PHE A 192 44.08 -23.48 -4.01
N CYS A 193 44.44 -22.26 -4.41
CA CYS A 193 45.61 -22.03 -5.26
C CYS A 193 46.91 -22.52 -4.60
N TYR A 194 47.07 -22.26 -3.29
CA TYR A 194 48.23 -22.74 -2.52
C TYR A 194 48.30 -24.27 -2.46
N LEU A 195 47.16 -24.96 -2.27
CA LEU A 195 47.12 -26.43 -2.26
C LEU A 195 47.30 -27.05 -3.65
N ALA A 196 46.88 -26.37 -4.72
CA ALA A 196 46.99 -26.84 -6.10
C ALA A 196 48.40 -26.66 -6.71
N GLY A 197 49.33 -26.01 -6.00
CA GLY A 197 50.72 -25.84 -6.42
C GLY A 197 50.93 -24.82 -7.55
N PHE A 198 50.02 -23.83 -7.68
CA PHE A 198 50.22 -22.63 -8.50
C PHE A 198 51.07 -21.57 -7.79
#